data_AF-A0A532TIC0-F1
#
_entry.id   AF-A0A532TIC0-F1
#
_cell.length_a   1.000
_cell.length_b   1.000
_cell.length_c   1.000
_cell.angle_alpha   90.00
_cell.angle_beta   90.00
_cell.angle_gamma   90.00
#
_symmetry.space_group_name_H-M   'P 1'
#
loop_
_entity.id
_entity.type
_entity.pdbx_description
1 polymer ?
#
loop_
_entity_poly.entity_id
_entity_poly.type
_entity_poly.pdbx_seq_one_letter_code
_entity_poly.pdbx_strand_id
1 'polypeptide(L)'
;MTKQMNLRLDEDLIKEFEELAEQENLDRSALVRKILIEGLQQERLNFALQKYMLKEISIERAAEIARIPLHDLILKMSQLGIPSNLTIEDFEKIL
;
A
#
# COMPACT_ATOMS: atom_id res chain seq x y z
N MET A 1 -5.08 -12.66 17.61
CA MET A 1 -6.55 -12.84 17.63
C MET A 1 -7.10 -12.44 16.27
N THR A 2 -7.98 -13.24 15.69
CA THR A 2 -8.70 -12.91 14.44
C THR A 2 -10.10 -12.43 14.77
N LYS A 3 -10.68 -11.55 13.93
CA LYS A 3 -12.06 -11.04 14.07
C LYS A 3 -12.79 -11.18 12.73
N GLN A 4 -14.05 -11.60 12.77
CA GLN A 4 -14.89 -11.71 11.57
C GLN A 4 -15.39 -10.34 11.12
N MET A 5 -15.38 -10.12 9.81
CA MET A 5 -15.94 -8.95 9.13
C MET A 5 -16.90 -9.45 8.06
N ASN A 6 -18.14 -8.94 8.05
CA ASN A 6 -19.14 -9.30 7.05
C ASN A 6 -19.31 -8.14 6.06
N LEU A 7 -19.23 -8.43 4.76
CA LEU A 7 -19.42 -7.45 3.68
C LEU A 7 -20.51 -7.96 2.73
N ARG A 8 -21.27 -7.04 2.15
CA ARG A 8 -22.16 -7.34 1.03
C ARG A 8 -21.44 -6.93 -0.24
N LEU A 9 -21.30 -7.87 -1.17
CA LEU A 9 -20.62 -7.70 -2.45
C LEU A 9 -21.56 -8.21 -3.54
N ASP A 10 -21.46 -7.61 -4.72
CA ASP A 10 -22.24 -8.06 -5.88
C ASP A 10 -21.78 -9.46 -6.32
N GLU A 11 -22.71 -10.25 -6.88
CA GLU A 11 -22.44 -11.65 -7.24
C GLU A 11 -21.31 -11.79 -8.26
N ASP A 12 -21.21 -10.86 -9.20
CA ASP A 12 -20.17 -10.91 -10.24
C ASP A 12 -18.77 -10.69 -9.66
N LEU A 13 -18.63 -9.79 -8.68
CA LEU A 13 -17.37 -9.61 -7.98
C LEU A 13 -16.97 -10.87 -7.17
N ILE A 14 -17.94 -11.56 -6.57
CA ILE A 14 -17.68 -12.82 -5.87
C ILE A 14 -17.17 -13.89 -6.85
N LYS A 15 -17.76 -13.98 -8.06
CA LYS A 15 -17.29 -14.90 -9.11
C LYS A 15 -15.85 -14.59 -9.53
N GLU A 16 -15.52 -13.32 -9.72
CA GLU A 16 -14.14 -12.91 -10.07
C GLU A 16 -13.12 -13.37 -9.01
N PHE A 17 -13.45 -13.25 -7.72
CA PHE A 17 -12.59 -13.78 -6.65
C PHE A 17 -12.50 -15.30 -6.66
N GLU A 18 -13.59 -16.01 -6.99
CA GLU A 18 -13.58 -17.47 -7.06
C GLU A 18 -12.72 -17.98 -8.22
N GLU A 19 -12.89 -17.40 -9.41
CA GLU A 19 -12.09 -17.73 -10.60
C GLU A 19 -10.60 -17.48 -10.37
N LEU A 20 -10.24 -16.33 -9.79
CA LEU A 20 -8.85 -16.02 -9.48
C LEU A 20 -8.27 -16.92 -8.38
N ALA A 21 -9.09 -17.35 -7.41
CA ALA A 21 -8.64 -18.25 -6.35
C ALA A 21 -8.33 -19.64 -6.91
N GLU A 22 -9.15 -20.13 -7.83
CA GLU A 22 -8.88 -21.38 -8.56
C GLU A 22 -7.58 -21.30 -9.36
N GLN A 23 -7.35 -20.19 -10.08
CA GLN A 23 -6.12 -19.98 -10.85
C GLN A 23 -4.86 -19.96 -9.97
N GLU A 24 -4.93 -19.35 -8.78
CA GLU A 24 -3.81 -19.32 -7.83
C GLU A 24 -3.72 -20.57 -6.92
N ASN A 25 -4.64 -21.54 -7.07
CA ASN A 25 -4.76 -22.72 -6.22
C ASN A 25 -4.90 -22.36 -4.72
N LEU A 26 -5.71 -21.34 -4.44
CA LEU A 26 -6.04 -20.83 -3.12
C LEU A 26 -7.52 -21.04 -2.81
N ASP A 27 -7.86 -21.13 -1.52
CA ASP A 27 -9.26 -20.97 -1.13
C ASP A 27 -9.69 -19.49 -1.26
N ARG A 28 -10.98 -19.26 -1.51
CA ARG A 28 -11.55 -17.92 -1.66
C ARG A 28 -11.17 -16.97 -0.51
N SER A 29 -11.18 -17.47 0.73
CA SER A 29 -10.88 -16.64 1.91
C SER A 29 -9.41 -16.25 1.99
N ALA A 30 -8.51 -17.12 1.54
CA ALA A 30 -7.08 -16.86 1.46
C ALA A 30 -6.79 -15.80 0.40
N LEU A 31 -7.37 -15.91 -0.80
CA LEU A 31 -7.22 -14.90 -1.85
C LEU A 31 -7.80 -13.55 -1.42
N VAL A 32 -9.04 -13.51 -0.90
CA VAL A 32 -9.65 -12.26 -0.44
C VAL A 32 -8.79 -11.61 0.64
N ARG A 33 -8.22 -12.39 1.57
CA ARG A 33 -7.33 -11.84 2.60
C ARG A 33 -6.03 -11.30 2.02
N LYS A 34 -5.41 -12.00 1.07
CA LYS A 34 -4.21 -11.55 0.35
C LYS A 34 -4.48 -10.18 -0.31
N ILE A 35 -5.54 -10.09 -1.11
CA ILE A 35 -5.92 -8.87 -1.82
C ILE A 35 -6.27 -7.73 -0.86
N LEU A 36 -6.98 -8.00 0.25
CA LEU A 36 -7.28 -6.97 1.26
C LEU A 36 -6.01 -6.42 1.92
N ILE A 37 -5.03 -7.27 2.20
CA ILE A 37 -3.75 -6.84 2.79
C ILE A 37 -2.97 -5.97 1.80
N GLU A 38 -2.86 -6.43 0.55
CA GLU A 38 -2.16 -5.72 -0.52
C GLU A 38 -2.84 -4.39 -0.85
N GLY A 39 -4.17 -4.39 -1.01
CA GLY A 39 -4.96 -3.18 -1.24
C GLY A 39 -4.81 -2.18 -0.10
N LEU A 40 -4.86 -2.62 1.16
CA LEU A 40 -4.66 -1.72 2.30
C LEU A 40 -3.23 -1.17 2.37
N GLN A 41 -2.21 -1.92 1.93
CA GLN A 41 -0.85 -1.42 1.80
C GLN A 41 -0.76 -0.33 0.72
N GLN A 42 -1.35 -0.58 -0.44
CA GLN A 42 -1.35 0.36 -1.55
C GLN A 42 -2.10 1.65 -1.22
N GLU A 43 -3.27 1.55 -0.58
CA GLU A 43 -4.05 2.73 -0.17
C GLU A 43 -3.28 3.62 0.81
N ARG A 44 -2.56 3.03 1.78
CA ARG A 44 -1.71 3.81 2.69
C ARG A 44 -0.57 4.50 1.96
N LEU A 45 0.07 3.82 1.01
CA LEU A 45 1.14 4.39 0.20
C LEU A 45 0.62 5.56 -0.64
N ASN A 46 -0.51 5.39 -1.33
CA ASN A 46 -1.14 6.43 -2.13
C ASN A 46 -1.46 7.67 -1.28
N PHE A 47 -2.08 7.46 -0.11
CA PHE A 47 -2.40 8.54 0.82
C PHE A 47 -1.15 9.26 1.33
N ALA A 48 -0.10 8.52 1.72
CA ALA A 48 1.16 9.10 2.18
C ALA A 48 1.83 9.95 1.09
N LEU A 49 1.91 9.43 -0.13
CA LEU A 49 2.49 10.13 -1.28
C LEU A 49 1.70 11.39 -1.63
N GLN A 50 0.36 11.32 -1.64
CA GLN A 50 -0.48 12.48 -1.90
C GLN A 50 -0.23 13.59 -0.88
N LYS A 51 -0.23 13.26 0.41
CA LYS A 51 0.03 14.22 1.50
C LYS A 51 1.42 14.83 1.41
N TYR A 52 2.41 14.02 1.09
CA TYR A 52 3.79 14.48 0.86
C TYR A 52 3.88 15.44 -0.33
N MET A 53 3.28 15.10 -1.48
CA MET A 53 3.28 15.94 -2.68
C MET A 53 2.58 17.28 -2.47
N LEU A 54 1.54 17.32 -1.63
CA LEU A 54 0.87 18.54 -1.20
C LEU A 54 1.67 19.35 -0.16
N LYS A 55 2.88 18.89 0.22
CA LYS A 55 3.74 19.48 1.25
C LYS A 55 3.09 19.59 2.63
N GLU A 56 2.11 18.72 2.91
CA GLU A 56 1.40 18.70 4.19
C GLU A 56 2.15 17.90 5.27
N ILE A 57 3.03 16.99 4.86
CA ILE A 57 3.83 16.13 5.74
C ILE A 57 5.27 15.99 5.21
N SER A 58 6.20 15.64 6.10
CA SER A 58 7.57 15.30 5.71
C SER A 58 7.66 13.91 5.05
N ILE A 59 8.79 13.61 4.41
CA ILE A 59 9.00 12.30 3.77
C ILE A 59 9.09 11.17 4.81
N GLU A 60 9.65 11.44 5.99
CA GLU A 60 9.72 10.48 7.09
C GLU A 60 8.31 10.16 7.59
N ARG A 61 7.47 11.20 7.74
CA ARG A 61 6.06 11.00 8.12
C ARG A 61 5.29 10.22 7.06
N ALA A 62 5.60 10.42 5.78
CA ALA A 62 5.02 9.62 4.70
C ALA A 62 5.44 8.14 4.79
N ALA A 63 6.71 7.86 5.10
CA ALA A 63 7.22 6.50 5.27
C ALA A 63 6.55 5.79 6.45
N GLU A 64 6.37 6.49 7.58
CA GLU A 64 5.63 5.99 8.75
C GLU A 64 4.18 5.63 8.41
N ILE A 65 3.47 6.49 7.67
CA ILE A 65 2.07 6.27 7.27
C ILE A 65 1.96 5.09 6.30
N ALA A 66 2.86 5.02 5.31
CA ALA A 66 2.94 3.93 4.35
C ALA A 66 3.33 2.59 5.03
N ARG A 67 4.00 2.65 6.19
CA ARG A 67 4.58 1.53 6.93
C ARG A 67 5.66 0.79 6.14
N ILE A 68 6.53 1.55 5.51
CA ILE A 68 7.70 1.04 4.80
C ILE A 68 8.94 1.83 5.23
N PRO A 69 10.14 1.25 5.16
CA PRO A 69 11.39 1.99 5.35
C PRO A 69 11.46 3.22 4.44
N LEU A 70 12.12 4.27 4.91
CA LEU A 70 12.28 5.52 4.14
C LEU A 70 12.94 5.26 2.78
N HIS A 71 13.95 4.39 2.71
CA HIS A 71 14.61 4.04 1.45
C HIS A 71 13.66 3.37 0.44
N ASP A 72 12.74 2.52 0.91
CA ASP A 72 11.74 1.87 0.06
C ASP A 72 10.71 2.89 -0.46
N LEU A 73 10.34 3.87 0.36
CA LEU A 73 9.47 4.96 -0.09
C LEU A 73 10.15 5.78 -1.19
N ILE A 74 11.41 6.15 -1.02
CA ILE A 74 12.19 6.91 -2.00
C ILE A 74 12.31 6.12 -3.31
N LEU A 75 12.58 4.81 -3.24
CA LEU A 75 12.63 3.95 -4.42
C LEU A 75 11.28 3.92 -5.16
N LYS A 76 10.16 3.77 -4.43
CA LYS A 76 8.81 3.82 -5.01
C LYS A 76 8.50 5.17 -5.63
N MET A 77 8.89 6.28 -5.00
CA MET A 77 8.73 7.62 -5.58
C MET A 77 9.49 7.77 -6.89
N SER A 78 10.74 7.29 -6.94
CA SER A 78 11.55 7.27 -8.16
C SER A 78 10.89 6.47 -9.29
N GLN A 79 10.38 5.27 -8.99
CA GLN A 79 9.66 4.43 -9.95
C GLN A 79 8.37 5.09 -10.49
N LEU A 80 7.71 5.92 -9.67
CA LEU A 80 6.50 6.66 -10.03
C LEU A 80 6.79 8.02 -10.68
N GLY A 81 8.06 8.40 -10.85
CA GLY A 81 8.45 9.71 -11.38
C GLY A 81 8.12 10.87 -10.43
N ILE A 82 7.92 10.60 -9.14
CA ILE A 82 7.64 11.62 -8.13
C ILE A 82 8.98 12.21 -7.66
N PRO A 83 9.23 13.51 -7.85
CA PRO A 83 10.46 14.14 -7.37
C PRO A 83 10.52 14.06 -5.85
N SER A 84 11.66 13.63 -5.33
CA SER A 84 11.82 13.31 -3.91
C SER A 84 11.94 14.54 -3.01
N ASN A 85 12.07 15.76 -3.57
CA ASN A 85 12.37 17.04 -2.91
C ASN A 85 13.31 16.93 -1.69
N LEU A 86 14.20 15.93 -1.68
CA LEU A 86 15.05 15.61 -0.54
C LEU A 86 16.10 16.71 -0.38
N THR A 87 16.26 17.16 0.85
CA THR A 87 17.34 18.04 1.26
C THR A 87 18.55 17.22 1.68
N ILE A 88 19.71 17.87 1.79
CA ILE A 88 20.95 17.22 2.26
C ILE A 88 20.76 16.67 3.69
N GLU A 89 20.00 17.36 4.53
CA GLU A 89 19.65 16.95 5.90
C GLU A 89 18.81 15.65 5.91
N ASP A 90 18.01 15.39 4.87
CA ASP A 90 17.26 14.15 4.74
C ASP A 90 18.17 12.97 4.37
N PHE A 91 19.27 13.22 3.65
CA PHE A 91 20.25 12.19 3.31
C PHE A 91 21.10 11.76 4.51
N GLU A 92 21.42 12.66 5.44
CA GLU A 92 22.17 12.33 6.65
C GLU A 92 21.44 11.34 7.57
N LYS A 93 20.10 11.26 7.47
CA LYS A 93 19.28 10.32 8.25
C LYS A 93 19.12 8.94 7.60
N ILE A 94 19.55 8.79 6.35
CA ILE A 94 19.45 7.53 5.59
C ILE A 94 20.72 6.67 5.76
N LEU A 95 21.85 7.28 6.13
CA LEU A 95 23.15 6.65 6.41
C LEU A 95 23.28 6.24 7.89
#